data_AF-A0A6A2YQB3-F1
#
_entry.id   AF-A0A6A2YQB3-F1
#
_cell.length_a   1.000
_cell.length_b   1.000
_cell.length_c   1.000
_cell.angle_alpha   90.00
_cell.angle_beta   90.00
_cell.angle_gamma   90.00
#
_symmetry.space_group_name_H-M   'P 1'
#
loop_
_entity.id
_entity.type
_entity.pdbx_description
1 polymer ?
#
loop_
_entity_poly.entity_id
_entity_poly.type
_entity_poly.pdbx_seq_one_letter_code
_entity_poly.pdbx_strand_id
1 'polypeptide(L)'
;MDPKWLCEGKLKGTKRVERELRGDGFLRLIRGKFTKDSPPTPLPELNLRPYTWDSHFVAMRKFLGFATDDTMVKEAEKLGTSLSLSPWANSTTTTDYTYSIAQYDPPFHIFSILNEVWVDVDASIFAGKATF
;
A
#
# COMPACT_ATOMS: atom_id res chain seq x y z
N MET A 1 9.73 21.33 -9.17
CA MET A 1 8.55 20.45 -9.07
C MET A 1 8.11 20.46 -7.62
N ASP A 2 6.84 20.78 -7.34
CA ASP A 2 6.31 20.93 -5.97
C ASP A 2 6.10 19.53 -5.35
N PRO A 3 6.74 19.18 -4.21
CA PRO A 3 6.61 17.87 -3.56
C PRO A 3 5.22 17.60 -2.95
N LYS A 4 4.23 18.49 -3.17
CA LYS A 4 2.83 18.40 -2.74
C LYS A 4 2.10 17.07 -3.05
N TRP A 5 2.65 16.20 -3.87
CA TRP A 5 2.01 14.95 -4.27
C TRP A 5 2.41 13.73 -3.43
N LEU A 6 3.48 13.83 -2.64
CA LEU A 6 3.88 12.75 -1.74
C LEU A 6 3.11 12.89 -0.43
N CYS A 7 2.05 12.10 -0.28
CA CYS A 7 1.42 11.94 1.03
C CYS A 7 2.19 10.85 1.78
N GLU A 8 2.80 11.23 2.90
CA GLU A 8 3.48 10.32 3.82
C GLU A 8 2.48 9.80 4.85
N GLY A 9 2.50 8.49 5.10
CA GLY A 9 1.60 7.87 6.05
C GLY A 9 2.24 6.71 6.77
N LYS A 10 1.95 6.56 8.07
CA LYS A 10 2.24 5.33 8.81
C LYS A 10 1.04 4.40 8.72
N LEU A 11 1.20 3.29 8.02
CA LEU A 11 0.18 2.24 8.03
C LEU A 11 0.30 1.50 9.37
N LYS A 12 -0.75 1.57 10.19
CA LYS A 12 -0.81 0.83 11.46
C LYS A 12 -1.01 -0.66 11.16
N GLY A 13 -0.24 -1.49 11.86
CA GLY A 13 -0.35 -2.93 11.74
C GLY A 13 -1.75 -3.43 12.07
N THR A 14 -2.30 -4.26 11.19
CA THR A 14 -3.62 -4.89 11.34
C THR A 14 -3.53 -6.36 10.94
N LYS A 15 -4.33 -7.22 11.59
CA LYS A 15 -4.53 -8.60 11.12
C LYS A 15 -5.35 -8.56 9.82
N ARG A 16 -4.79 -9.11 8.76
CA ARG A 16 -5.34 -9.15 7.39
C ARG A 16 -5.46 -10.59 6.91
N VAL A 17 -6.10 -10.78 5.76
CA VAL A 17 -6.05 -12.05 5.04
C VAL A 17 -5.39 -11.83 3.69
N GLU A 18 -4.56 -12.77 3.30
CA GLU A 18 -3.83 -12.76 2.04
C GLU A 18 -4.17 -14.02 1.23
N ARG A 19 -4.20 -13.85 -0.09
CA ARG A 19 -4.23 -14.93 -1.07
C ARG A 19 -3.10 -14.72 -2.06
N GLU A 20 -2.30 -15.75 -2.27
CA GLU A 20 -1.36 -15.80 -3.39
C GLU A 20 -2.15 -15.99 -4.70
N LEU A 21 -1.91 -15.11 -5.67
CA LEU A 21 -2.54 -15.20 -6.98
C LEU A 21 -1.71 -16.09 -7.91
N ARG A 22 -2.25 -16.47 -9.08
CA ARG A 22 -1.40 -17.11 -10.12
C ARG A 22 -0.47 -16.02 -10.68
N GLY A 23 0.84 -16.19 -10.45
CA GLY A 23 1.88 -15.16 -10.64
C GLY A 23 2.48 -14.74 -9.29
N ASP A 24 3.59 -14.02 -9.26
CA ASP A 24 4.31 -13.64 -8.02
C ASP A 24 3.58 -12.56 -7.16
N GLY A 25 2.25 -12.44 -7.30
CA GLY A 25 1.44 -11.39 -6.69
C GLY A 25 0.58 -11.88 -5.53
N PHE A 26 0.38 -11.02 -4.54
CA PHE A 26 -0.48 -11.29 -3.37
C PHE A 26 -1.68 -10.35 -3.34
N LEU A 27 -2.88 -10.90 -3.19
CA LEU A 27 -4.09 -10.14 -2.89
C LEU A 27 -4.29 -10.07 -1.38
N ARG A 28 -4.26 -8.86 -0.83
CA ARG A 28 -4.48 -8.60 0.61
C ARG A 28 -5.81 -7.90 0.82
N LEU A 29 -6.70 -8.50 1.60
CA LEU A 29 -7.96 -7.87 2.00
C LEU A 29 -7.77 -7.14 3.33
N ILE A 30 -8.00 -5.83 3.33
CA ILE A 30 -7.92 -5.00 4.53
C ILE A 30 -9.22 -5.14 5.34
N ARG A 31 -9.07 -5.57 6.59
CA ARG A 31 -10.17 -5.79 7.54
C ARG A 31 -10.76 -4.47 8.05
N GLY A 32 -12.08 -4.32 7.95
CA GLY A 32 -12.85 -3.24 8.60
C GLY A 32 -12.99 -3.43 10.12
N LYS A 33 -13.36 -2.38 10.86
CA LYS A 33 -13.36 -2.33 12.34
C LYS A 33 -14.30 -3.30 13.07
N PHE A 34 -15.12 -4.07 12.37
CA PHE A 34 -16.25 -4.81 12.95
C PHE A 34 -15.90 -6.06 13.74
N THR A 35 -14.67 -6.56 13.64
CA THR A 35 -14.18 -7.65 14.50
C THR A 35 -12.75 -7.28 14.83
N LYS A 36 -12.44 -6.98 16.09
CA LYS A 36 -11.10 -6.49 16.48
C LYS A 36 -10.18 -7.60 16.98
N ASP A 37 -10.77 -8.65 17.56
CA ASP A 37 -10.01 -9.58 18.40
C ASP A 37 -9.95 -11.01 17.86
N SER A 38 -10.98 -11.48 17.13
CA SER A 38 -11.00 -12.81 16.50
C SER A 38 -11.63 -12.76 15.09
N PRO A 39 -10.85 -12.75 14.00
CA PRO A 39 -11.43 -12.91 12.67
C PRO A 39 -12.01 -14.33 12.56
N PRO A 40 -13.12 -14.51 11.84
CA PRO A 40 -13.61 -15.86 11.56
C PRO A 40 -12.54 -16.63 10.79
N THR A 41 -12.36 -17.91 11.13
CA THR A 41 -11.45 -18.79 10.40
C THR A 41 -11.91 -18.85 8.93
N PRO A 42 -11.04 -18.56 7.96
CA PRO A 42 -11.41 -18.61 6.56
C PRO A 42 -11.82 -20.03 6.16
N LEU A 43 -12.79 -20.14 5.24
CA LEU A 43 -13.19 -21.42 4.68
C LEU A 43 -12.01 -22.07 3.94
N PRO A 44 -11.73 -23.37 4.13
CA PRO A 44 -10.60 -24.05 3.50
C PRO A 44 -10.57 -23.91 1.98
N GLU A 45 -11.74 -23.91 1.31
CA GLU A 45 -11.83 -23.77 -0.15
C GLU A 45 -11.36 -22.40 -0.68
N LEU A 46 -11.27 -21.38 0.17
CA LEU A 46 -10.87 -20.03 -0.24
C LEU A 46 -9.35 -19.84 -0.27
N ASN A 47 -8.55 -20.80 0.20
CA ASN A 47 -7.08 -20.71 0.24
C ASN A 47 -6.56 -19.39 0.85
N LEU A 48 -7.27 -18.86 1.85
CA LEU A 48 -6.89 -17.62 2.54
C LEU A 48 -6.02 -17.96 3.74
N ARG A 49 -4.93 -17.20 3.91
CA ARG A 49 -4.06 -17.33 5.09
C ARG A 49 -4.13 -16.07 5.94
N PRO A 50 -4.18 -16.18 7.28
CA PRO A 50 -4.00 -15.04 8.15
C PRO A 50 -2.63 -14.41 7.89
N TYR A 51 -2.61 -13.09 7.67
CA TYR A 51 -1.39 -12.34 7.45
C TYR A 51 -1.31 -11.19 8.47
N THR A 52 -0.17 -11.05 9.11
CA THR A 52 0.10 -9.93 10.02
C THR A 52 1.04 -8.97 9.30
N TRP A 53 0.61 -7.73 9.11
CA TRP A 53 1.45 -6.71 8.49
C TRP A 53 1.96 -5.76 9.56
N ASP A 54 3.28 -5.70 9.73
CA ASP A 54 3.91 -4.81 10.69
C ASP A 54 3.74 -3.34 10.30
N SER A 55 3.82 -2.45 11.29
CA SER A 55 3.68 -1.02 11.03
C SER A 55 4.91 -0.49 10.32
N HIS A 56 4.73 0.10 9.14
CA HIS A 56 5.79 0.67 8.32
C HIS A 56 5.35 2.01 7.72
N PHE A 57 6.30 2.75 7.17
CA PHE A 57 6.04 4.00 6.47
C PHE A 57 5.89 3.70 4.98
N VAL A 58 4.95 4.41 4.35
CA VAL A 58 4.72 4.30 2.91
C VAL A 58 4.73 5.67 2.27
N ALA A 59 5.30 5.70 1.07
CA ALA A 59 5.11 6.74 0.09
C ALA A 59 3.85 6.40 -0.71
N MET A 60 2.91 7.35 -0.82
CA MET A 60 1.63 7.12 -1.49
C MET A 60 1.37 8.13 -2.60
N ARG A 61 0.78 7.64 -3.69
CA ARG A 61 0.18 8.44 -4.76
C ARG A 61 -1.29 8.08 -4.92
N LYS A 62 -2.16 9.10 -4.91
CA LYS A 62 -3.60 8.95 -5.19
C LYS A 62 -3.91 9.26 -6.65
N PHE A 63 -4.83 8.51 -7.24
CA PHE A 63 -5.22 8.71 -8.64
C PHE A 63 -6.71 8.48 -8.89
N LEU A 64 -7.21 9.16 -9.92
CA LEU A 64 -8.58 9.07 -10.40
C LEU A 64 -8.71 8.01 -11.50
N GLY A 65 -9.92 7.47 -11.66
CA GLY A 65 -10.22 6.46 -12.67
C GLY A 65 -9.95 5.04 -12.18
N PHE A 66 -10.29 4.07 -13.02
CA PHE A 66 -10.19 2.65 -12.67
C PHE A 66 -8.73 2.18 -12.53
N ALA A 67 -8.48 1.34 -11.54
CA ALA A 67 -7.21 0.64 -11.35
C ALA A 67 -7.18 -0.60 -12.27
N THR A 68 -6.75 -0.38 -13.51
CA THR A 68 -6.40 -1.43 -14.46
C THR A 68 -4.89 -1.64 -14.43
N ASP A 69 -4.39 -2.77 -14.90
CA ASP A 69 -2.96 -3.08 -14.88
C ASP A 69 -2.12 -1.96 -15.51
N ASP A 70 -2.55 -1.44 -16.66
CA ASP A 70 -1.89 -0.33 -17.35
C ASP A 70 -1.90 0.98 -16.56
N THR A 71 -3.00 1.31 -15.87
CA THR A 71 -3.07 2.55 -15.09
C THR A 71 -2.26 2.41 -13.81
N MET A 72 -2.29 1.24 -13.17
CA MET A 72 -1.51 0.94 -11.98
C MET A 72 0.00 1.07 -12.24
N VAL A 73 0.51 0.48 -13.32
CA VAL A 73 1.93 0.59 -13.69
C VAL A 73 2.32 2.04 -13.94
N LYS A 74 1.52 2.80 -14.71
CA LYS A 74 1.80 4.22 -14.98
C LYS A 74 1.82 5.08 -13.72
N GLU A 75 0.89 4.86 -12.79
CA GLU A 75 0.87 5.62 -11.54
C GLU A 75 2.00 5.20 -10.59
N ALA A 76 2.41 3.92 -10.60
CA ALA A 76 3.58 3.45 -9.88
C ALA A 76 4.89 4.06 -10.43
N GLU A 77 5.07 4.13 -11.75
CA GLU A 77 6.22 4.80 -12.38
C GLU A 77 6.30 6.28 -12.03
N LYS A 78 5.15 6.98 -12.03
CA LYS A 78 5.10 8.39 -11.62
C LYS A 78 5.44 8.56 -10.14
N LEU A 79 5.03 7.63 -9.28
CA LEU A 79 5.42 7.63 -7.86
C LEU A 79 6.93 7.39 -7.72
N GLY A 80 7.50 6.39 -8.40
CA GLY A 80 8.93 6.10 -8.40
C GLY A 80 9.78 7.29 -8.89
N THR A 81 9.36 7.92 -9.99
CA THR A 81 10.00 9.14 -10.52
C THR A 81 9.96 10.26 -9.49
N SER A 82 8.80 10.50 -8.87
CA SER A 82 8.67 11.54 -7.83
C SER A 82 9.55 11.27 -6.62
N LEU A 83 9.68 10.01 -6.20
CA LEU A 83 10.54 9.60 -5.09
C LEU A 83 12.02 9.82 -5.41
N SER A 84 12.45 9.43 -6.60
CA SER A 84 13.85 9.58 -7.05
C SER A 84 14.33 11.04 -7.08
N LEU A 85 13.41 11.99 -7.23
CA LEU A 85 13.69 13.43 -7.27
C LEU A 85 13.50 14.11 -5.90
N SER A 86 13.25 13.34 -4.84
CA SER A 86 12.96 13.84 -3.49
C SER A 86 14.06 13.42 -2.50
N PRO A 87 14.05 13.94 -1.26
CA PRO A 87 14.94 13.47 -0.19
C PRO A 87 14.82 11.96 0.10
N TRP A 88 13.71 11.34 -0.32
CA TRP A 88 13.40 9.92 -0.16
C TRP A 88 13.98 9.03 -1.28
N ALA A 89 14.80 9.56 -2.20
CA ALA A 89 15.31 8.80 -3.34
C ALA A 89 16.01 7.46 -2.96
N ASN A 90 16.64 7.41 -1.79
CA ASN A 90 17.35 6.24 -1.28
C ASN A 90 16.66 5.59 -0.08
N SER A 91 15.37 5.87 0.12
CA SER A 91 14.62 5.38 1.28
C SER A 91 13.80 4.12 0.99
N THR A 92 13.75 3.64 -0.25
CA THR A 92 12.91 2.49 -0.60
C THR A 92 13.43 1.22 0.07
N THR A 93 12.55 0.51 0.77
CA THR A 93 12.90 -0.74 1.43
C THR A 93 12.94 -1.88 0.41
N THR A 94 13.92 -2.78 0.51
CA THR A 94 13.91 -4.03 -0.27
C THR A 94 12.86 -4.97 0.32
N THR A 95 11.80 -5.22 -0.43
CA THR A 95 10.74 -6.17 -0.09
C THR A 95 10.53 -7.15 -1.25
N ASP A 96 9.74 -8.20 -1.02
CA ASP A 96 9.41 -9.21 -2.05
C ASP A 96 8.45 -8.67 -3.14
N TYR A 97 8.03 -7.40 -3.04
CA TYR A 97 7.11 -6.74 -3.98
C TYR A 97 7.59 -5.33 -4.32
N THR A 98 7.37 -4.89 -5.55
CA THR A 98 7.82 -3.56 -5.99
C THR A 98 6.92 -2.42 -5.49
N TYR A 99 5.61 -2.66 -5.41
CA TYR A 99 4.62 -1.70 -4.94
C TYR A 99 3.36 -2.43 -4.48
N SER A 100 2.48 -1.72 -3.77
CA SER A 100 1.16 -2.18 -3.35
C SER A 100 0.07 -1.27 -3.92
N ILE A 101 -1.12 -1.83 -4.17
CA ILE A 101 -2.28 -1.09 -4.69
C ILE A 101 -3.44 -1.19 -3.70
N ALA A 102 -4.07 -0.06 -3.41
CA ALA A 102 -5.38 -0.01 -2.77
C ALA A 102 -6.42 0.42 -3.81
N GLN A 103 -7.27 -0.54 -4.18
CA GLN A 103 -8.32 -0.36 -5.18
C GLN A 103 -9.69 -0.14 -4.51
N TYR A 104 -10.43 0.85 -5.01
CA TYR A 104 -11.75 1.26 -4.54
C TYR A 104 -12.79 1.30 -5.68
N ASP A 105 -12.51 0.58 -6.77
CA ASP A 105 -13.39 0.46 -7.92
C ASP A 105 -14.65 -0.37 -7.60
N PRO A 106 -15.74 -0.22 -8.39
CA PRO A 106 -16.91 -1.10 -8.32
C PRO A 106 -16.54 -2.59 -8.37
N PRO A 107 -17.24 -3.48 -7.64
CA PRO A 107 -18.53 -3.26 -6.95
C PRO A 107 -18.43 -2.65 -5.54
N PHE A 108 -17.22 -2.40 -5.03
CA PHE A 108 -17.00 -1.88 -3.67
C PHE A 108 -16.75 -0.38 -3.71
N HIS A 109 -17.78 0.38 -4.08
CA HIS A 109 -17.67 1.83 -4.20
C HIS A 109 -17.80 2.52 -2.84
N ILE A 110 -16.69 3.02 -2.31
CA ILE A 110 -16.70 3.97 -1.19
C ILE A 110 -16.59 5.36 -1.79
N PHE A 111 -17.72 6.06 -1.89
CA PHE A 111 -17.79 7.40 -2.44
C PHE A 111 -16.70 8.29 -1.81
N SER A 112 -15.98 9.05 -2.63
CA SER A 112 -14.88 9.98 -2.28
C SER A 112 -13.48 9.40 -2.00
N ILE A 113 -13.26 8.09 -2.11
CA ILE A 113 -11.90 7.53 -2.01
C ILE A 113 -11.29 7.36 -3.41
N LEU A 114 -10.05 7.82 -3.58
CA LEU A 114 -9.24 7.64 -4.78
C LEU A 114 -8.44 6.34 -4.68
N ASN A 115 -8.18 5.69 -5.81
CA ASN A 115 -7.24 4.58 -5.89
C ASN A 115 -5.84 5.05 -5.45
N GLU A 116 -5.08 4.16 -4.82
CA GLU A 116 -3.78 4.51 -4.25
C GLU A 116 -2.71 3.50 -4.65
N VAL A 117 -1.52 4.00 -4.99
CA VAL A 117 -0.30 3.20 -5.15
C VAL A 117 0.64 3.54 -4.00
N TRP A 118 1.19 2.50 -3.37
CA TRP A 118 2.09 2.60 -2.22
C TRP A 118 3.44 1.95 -2.50
N VAL A 119 4.49 2.55 -1.97
CA VAL A 119 5.85 1.98 -1.91
C VAL A 119 6.34 2.09 -0.48
N ASP A 120 6.94 1.02 0.03
CA ASP A 120 7.48 1.00 1.39
C ASP A 120 8.76 1.83 1.46
N VAL A 121 8.81 2.70 2.47
CA VAL A 121 9.97 3.56 2.72
C VAL A 121 10.47 3.41 4.15
N ASP A 122 11.79 3.49 4.29
CA ASP A 122 12.45 3.56 5.58
C ASP A 122 12.56 5.03 6.01
N ALA A 123 11.68 5.44 6.93
CA ALA A 123 11.72 6.78 7.53
C ALA A 123 12.84 6.92 8.58
N SER A 124 13.47 5.82 9.01
CA SER A 124 14.55 5.88 10.00
C SER A 124 15.78 6.62 9.46
N ILE A 125 15.95 6.71 8.14
CA ILE A 125 17.03 7.49 7.51
C ILE A 125 16.97 8.99 7.84
N PHE A 126 15.81 9.47 8.31
CA PHE A 126 15.61 10.85 8.78
C PHE A 126 15.65 10.98 10.30
N ALA A 127 15.66 9.86 11.04
CA ALA A 127 15.79 9.82 12.48
C ALA A 127 17.25 10.17 12.87
N GLY A 128 17.48 11.46 13.07
CA GLY A 128 18.81 12.04 13.31
C GLY A 128 19.01 13.42 12.67
N LYS A 129 18.13 13.81 11.73
CA LYS A 129 18.12 15.14 11.10
C LYS A 129 16.96 16.05 11.55
N ALA A 130 16.01 15.53 12.34
CA ALA A 130 14.87 16.29 12.82
C ALA A 130 15.10 16.83 14.24
N THR A 131 15.52 18.08 14.36
CA THR A 131 15.00 18.96 15.41
C THR A 131 13.60 19.37 14.96
N PHE A 132 12.57 18.91 15.67
CA PHE A 132 11.19 19.39 15.51
C PHE A 132 11.04 20.79 16.09
#